data_AF-A0A1J4RH54-F1
#
_entry.id   AF-A0A1J4RH54-F1
#
_cell.length_a   1.000
_cell.length_b   1.000
_cell.length_c   1.000
_cell.angle_alpha   90.00
_cell.angle_beta   90.00
_cell.angle_gamma   90.00
#
_symmetry.space_group_name_H-M   'P 1'
#
loop_
_entity.id
_entity.type
_entity.pdbx_description
1 polymer ?
#
loop_
_entity_poly.entity_id
_entity_poly.type
_entity_poly.pdbx_seq_one_letter_code
_entity_poly.pdbx_strand_id
1 'polypeptide(L)'
;MFQDAYIKLDRLEVEDVLEKTKKSFDGIAFNAENTVIMSRDLPFYAEYRFYDMADHTHMPPARRFLLMKDNDIVVMDFTNTPIYGLNAKVPVELTRDTVKDYVRFFFTFVRGRHGRFIIVETVDDIAWREEPPPAARKSISKLIKPIAFHSSDKGDGSFFMQAQMMFRDSLFQADVLVKPDGLVQLSNESLLIEDMPVLDDTFGQ
;
A
#
# COMPACT_ATOMS: atom_id res chain seq x y z
N MET A 1 0.06 4.27 -15.62
CA MET A 1 -1.30 3.71 -15.64
C MET A 1 -1.20 2.39 -14.91
N PHE A 2 -1.70 2.31 -13.67
CA PHE A 2 -1.78 1.05 -12.91
C PHE A 2 -2.66 0.11 -13.73
N GLN A 3 -2.07 -0.90 -14.37
CA GLN A 3 -2.80 -1.86 -15.21
C GLN A 3 -2.93 -3.25 -14.60
N ASP A 4 -2.61 -3.43 -13.33
CA ASP A 4 -3.09 -4.59 -12.57
C ASP A 4 -4.28 -4.14 -11.72
N ALA A 5 -5.42 -4.04 -12.39
CA ALA A 5 -6.69 -3.80 -11.73
C ALA A 5 -6.98 -4.97 -10.79
N TYR A 6 -7.45 -4.66 -9.58
CA TYR A 6 -7.99 -5.67 -8.70
C TYR A 6 -9.05 -6.51 -9.43
N ILE A 7 -8.89 -7.83 -9.40
CA ILE A 7 -9.83 -8.80 -9.93
C ILE A 7 -10.70 -9.26 -8.76
N LYS A 8 -12.00 -9.02 -8.87
CA LYS A 8 -12.97 -9.60 -7.94
C LYS A 8 -13.05 -11.09 -8.17
N LEU A 9 -12.86 -11.88 -7.12
CA LEU A 9 -12.97 -13.33 -7.19
C LEU A 9 -14.43 -13.77 -7.31
N ASP A 10 -14.66 -14.88 -8.00
CA ASP A 10 -15.96 -15.54 -8.03
C ASP A 10 -16.22 -16.32 -6.73
N ARG A 11 -17.42 -16.91 -6.61
CA ARG A 11 -17.82 -17.62 -5.37
C ARG A 11 -16.93 -18.82 -5.05
N LEU A 12 -16.55 -19.62 -6.05
CA LEU A 12 -15.74 -20.82 -5.82
C LEU A 12 -14.31 -20.43 -5.42
N GLU A 13 -13.77 -19.39 -6.06
CA GLU A 13 -12.47 -18.83 -5.70
C GLU A 13 -12.48 -18.24 -4.28
N VAL A 14 -13.56 -17.55 -3.88
CA VAL A 14 -13.72 -17.06 -2.51
C VAL A 14 -13.73 -18.23 -1.51
N GLU A 15 -14.54 -19.25 -1.75
CA GLU A 15 -14.63 -20.43 -0.88
C GLU A 15 -13.27 -21.14 -0.71
N ASP A 16 -12.49 -21.28 -1.79
CA ASP A 16 -11.13 -21.84 -1.76
C ASP A 16 -10.16 -20.99 -0.91
N VAL A 17 -10.14 -19.67 -1.12
CA VAL A 17 -9.28 -18.76 -0.35
C VAL A 17 -9.66 -18.79 1.13
N LEU A 18 -10.95 -18.80 1.46
CA LEU A 18 -11.42 -18.87 2.85
C LEU A 18 -11.00 -20.18 3.54
N GLU A 19 -11.10 -21.32 2.85
CA GLU A 19 -10.68 -22.60 3.44
C GLU A 19 -9.16 -22.64 3.68
N LYS A 20 -8.36 -22.15 2.73
CA LYS A 20 -6.88 -22.07 2.88
C LYS A 20 -6.46 -21.17 4.04
N THR A 21 -7.16 -20.05 4.23
CA THR A 21 -6.77 -18.99 5.19
C THR A 21 -7.44 -19.12 6.55
N LYS A 22 -8.36 -20.08 6.74
CA LYS A 22 -9.14 -20.29 7.96
C LYS A 22 -8.32 -20.36 9.26
N LYS A 23 -7.11 -20.92 9.20
CA LYS A 23 -6.23 -21.06 10.37
C LYS A 23 -5.35 -19.84 10.63
N SER A 24 -5.36 -18.86 9.73
CA SER A 24 -4.44 -17.71 9.76
C SER A 24 -5.00 -16.50 10.50
N PHE A 25 -6.25 -16.54 10.97
CA PHE A 25 -6.95 -15.35 11.49
C PHE A 25 -7.41 -15.45 12.96
N ASP A 26 -6.63 -16.06 13.86
CA ASP A 26 -6.87 -16.06 15.32
C ASP A 26 -8.34 -16.30 15.76
N GLY A 27 -9.05 -17.21 15.07
CA GLY A 27 -10.44 -17.56 15.37
C GLY A 27 -11.52 -16.70 14.69
N ILE A 28 -11.15 -15.73 13.84
CA ILE A 28 -12.09 -15.02 12.96
C ILE A 28 -12.47 -15.95 11.81
N ALA A 29 -13.76 -16.27 11.73
CA ALA A 29 -14.34 -17.03 10.63
C ALA A 29 -15.04 -16.07 9.66
N PHE A 30 -14.62 -16.11 8.41
CA PHE A 30 -15.25 -15.41 7.29
C PHE A 30 -16.33 -16.30 6.69
N ASN A 31 -17.45 -15.70 6.28
CA ASN A 31 -18.50 -16.39 5.52
C ASN A 31 -18.44 -15.97 4.04
N ALA A 32 -18.32 -16.95 3.13
CA ALA A 32 -18.30 -16.72 1.69
C ALA A 32 -19.51 -15.92 1.16
N GLU A 33 -20.69 -16.05 1.79
CA GLU A 33 -21.89 -15.32 1.39
C GLU A 33 -21.79 -13.81 1.63
N ASN A 34 -21.03 -13.40 2.65
CA ASN A 34 -20.88 -12.00 3.07
C ASN A 34 -19.47 -11.44 2.79
N THR A 35 -18.56 -12.27 2.27
CA THR A 35 -17.17 -11.88 2.02
C THR A 35 -16.96 -11.53 0.56
N VAL A 36 -16.39 -10.35 0.31
CA VAL A 36 -15.85 -9.97 -1.00
C VAL A 36 -14.34 -10.08 -0.94
N ILE A 37 -13.75 -10.79 -1.90
CA ILE A 37 -12.29 -10.88 -2.06
C ILE A 37 -11.90 -10.25 -3.39
N MET A 38 -11.02 -9.27 -3.31
CA MET A 38 -10.33 -8.69 -4.45
C MET A 38 -8.90 -9.21 -4.47
N SER A 39 -8.39 -9.56 -5.65
CA SER A 39 -7.03 -10.07 -5.81
C SER A 39 -6.27 -9.25 -6.84
N ARG A 40 -4.94 -9.21 -6.73
CA ARG A 40 -4.07 -8.67 -7.78
C ARG A 40 -2.72 -9.36 -7.74
N ASP A 41 -2.08 -9.40 -8.90
CA ASP A 41 -0.71 -9.87 -9.00
C ASP A 41 0.24 -8.76 -8.49
N LEU A 42 1.41 -9.17 -8.00
CA LEU A 42 2.44 -8.24 -7.54
C LEU A 42 3.69 -8.42 -8.40
N PRO A 43 4.05 -7.43 -9.23
CA PRO A 43 5.15 -7.59 -10.18
C PRO A 43 6.53 -7.74 -9.52
N PHE A 44 6.62 -7.54 -8.20
CA PHE A 44 7.85 -7.68 -7.41
C PHE A 44 7.89 -8.94 -6.53
N TYR A 45 6.83 -9.75 -6.51
CA TYR A 45 6.83 -11.07 -5.86
C TYR A 45 6.30 -12.12 -6.83
N ALA A 46 7.20 -12.78 -7.56
CA ALA A 46 6.83 -13.84 -8.47
C ALA A 46 5.98 -14.91 -7.78
N GLU A 47 4.91 -15.34 -8.45
CA GLU A 47 3.98 -16.40 -8.03
C GLU A 47 3.14 -16.10 -6.76
N TYR A 48 3.41 -15.00 -6.06
CA TYR A 48 2.55 -14.52 -4.98
C TYR A 48 1.47 -13.62 -5.53
N ARG A 49 0.27 -13.79 -5.00
CA ARG A 49 -0.87 -12.93 -5.29
C ARG A 49 -1.32 -12.24 -4.01
N PHE A 50 -1.68 -10.97 -4.14
CA PHE A 50 -2.27 -10.19 -3.07
C PHE A 50 -3.77 -10.40 -3.02
N TYR A 51 -4.33 -10.51 -1.82
CA TYR A 51 -5.76 -10.61 -1.57
C TYR A 51 -6.20 -9.58 -0.52
N ASP A 52 -7.29 -8.89 -0.83
CA ASP A 52 -8.01 -7.94 0.00
C ASP A 52 -9.40 -8.52 0.28
N MET A 53 -9.60 -8.95 1.51
CA MET A 53 -10.81 -9.60 1.99
C MET A 53 -11.63 -8.61 2.80
N ALA A 54 -12.92 -8.49 2.50
CA ALA A 54 -13.86 -7.66 3.26
C ALA A 54 -15.11 -8.48 3.61
N ASP A 55 -15.34 -8.71 4.90
CA ASP A 55 -16.57 -9.33 5.41
C ASP A 55 -17.60 -8.27 5.79
N HIS A 56 -18.75 -8.31 5.12
CA HIS A 56 -19.82 -7.34 5.27
C HIS A 56 -20.90 -7.74 6.29
N THR A 57 -20.64 -8.74 7.14
CA THR A 57 -21.58 -9.15 8.19
C THR A 57 -21.85 -8.00 9.19
N HIS A 58 -20.89 -7.09 9.37
CA HIS A 58 -21.02 -5.89 10.21
C HIS A 58 -20.56 -4.64 9.46
N MET A 59 -20.93 -3.46 9.99
CA MET A 59 -20.51 -2.17 9.47
C MET A 59 -19.70 -1.41 10.56
N PRO A 60 -18.45 -0.99 10.28
CA PRO A 60 -17.71 -1.18 9.03
C PRO A 60 -17.32 -2.65 8.76
N PRO A 61 -17.06 -3.03 7.49
CA PRO A 61 -16.64 -4.38 7.14
C PRO A 61 -15.33 -4.78 7.81
N ALA A 62 -15.24 -6.03 8.26
CA ALA A 62 -13.98 -6.57 8.78
C ALA A 62 -13.04 -6.87 7.60
N ARG A 63 -11.89 -6.18 7.55
CA ARG A 63 -10.93 -6.34 6.44
C ARG A 63 -9.67 -7.10 6.83
N ARG A 64 -9.19 -7.96 5.92
CA ARG A 64 -7.90 -8.66 6.05
C ARG A 64 -7.17 -8.61 4.72
N PHE A 65 -5.85 -8.49 4.81
CA PHE A 65 -4.97 -8.41 3.65
C PHE A 65 -3.91 -9.49 3.77
N LEU A 66 -3.60 -10.18 2.67
CA LEU A 66 -2.62 -11.26 2.67
C LEU A 66 -1.92 -11.40 1.32
N LEU A 67 -0.75 -12.00 1.37
CA LEU A 67 -0.02 -12.53 0.23
C LEU A 67 -0.10 -14.05 0.29
N MET A 68 -0.38 -14.69 -0.84
CA MET A 68 -0.48 -16.14 -0.88
C MET A 68 0.13 -16.70 -2.15
N LYS A 69 0.90 -17.78 -1.98
CA LYS A 69 1.35 -18.69 -3.03
C LYS A 69 1.04 -20.12 -2.57
N ASP A 70 0.14 -20.80 -3.27
CA ASP A 70 -0.37 -22.13 -2.89
C ASP A 70 -0.89 -22.16 -1.43
N ASN A 71 -0.13 -22.78 -0.51
CA ASN A 71 -0.44 -22.87 0.92
C ASN A 71 0.49 -22.01 1.81
N ASP A 72 1.45 -21.27 1.22
CA ASP A 72 2.24 -20.28 1.96
C ASP A 72 1.45 -18.98 2.05
N ILE A 73 1.06 -18.60 3.26
CA ILE A 73 0.16 -17.48 3.54
C ILE A 73 0.90 -16.51 4.45
N VAL A 74 1.01 -15.27 3.99
CA VAL A 74 1.57 -14.15 4.74
C VAL A 74 0.46 -13.15 5.01
N VAL A 75 0.01 -13.08 6.26
CA VAL A 75 -1.00 -12.11 6.69
C VAL A 75 -0.34 -10.75 6.93
N MET A 76 -0.93 -9.71 6.37
CA MET A 76 -0.49 -8.34 6.58
C MET A 76 -1.11 -7.80 7.87
N ASP A 77 -0.27 -7.30 8.78
CA ASP A 77 -0.65 -6.83 10.12
C ASP A 77 -0.39 -5.33 10.33
N PHE A 78 -0.16 -4.61 9.23
CA PHE A 78 0.25 -3.20 9.20
C PHE A 78 1.64 -2.87 9.75
N THR A 79 2.43 -3.88 10.13
CA THR A 79 3.86 -3.73 10.41
C THR A 79 4.68 -4.01 9.14
N ASN A 80 5.98 -3.73 9.19
CA ASN A 80 6.90 -4.12 8.12
C ASN A 80 7.32 -5.61 8.21
N THR A 81 6.97 -6.30 9.29
CA THR A 81 7.47 -7.66 9.57
C THR A 81 7.01 -8.69 8.54
N PRO A 82 5.74 -8.71 8.09
CA PRO A 82 5.30 -9.63 7.03
C PRO A 82 6.05 -9.43 5.71
N ILE A 83 6.30 -8.17 5.31
CA ILE A 83 6.99 -7.83 4.05
C ILE A 83 8.46 -8.26 4.13
N TYR A 84 9.18 -7.83 5.17
CA TYR A 84 10.59 -8.18 5.32
C TYR A 84 10.80 -9.67 5.59
N GLY A 85 9.88 -10.31 6.32
CA GLY A 85 9.86 -11.75 6.51
C GLY A 85 9.68 -12.51 5.18
N LEU A 86 8.86 -11.99 4.26
CA LEU A 86 8.73 -12.55 2.92
C LEU A 86 9.99 -12.31 2.08
N ASN A 87 10.55 -11.09 2.06
CA ASN A 87 11.80 -10.78 1.33
C ASN A 87 12.98 -11.67 1.76
N ALA A 88 13.02 -12.09 3.02
CA ALA A 88 14.06 -13.00 3.51
C ALA A 88 13.89 -14.44 3.02
N LYS A 89 12.67 -14.84 2.63
CA LYS A 89 12.32 -16.18 2.14
C LYS A 89 12.39 -16.28 0.62
N VAL A 90 11.95 -15.25 -0.08
CA VAL A 90 11.87 -15.22 -1.55
C VAL A 90 12.51 -13.96 -2.10
N PRO A 91 13.18 -14.02 -3.27
CA PRO A 91 13.71 -12.83 -3.92
C PRO A 91 12.60 -11.82 -4.21
N VAL A 92 12.85 -10.55 -3.87
CA VAL A 92 12.00 -9.43 -4.29
C VAL A 92 12.51 -8.89 -5.62
N GLU A 93 11.66 -8.92 -6.65
CA GLU A 93 12.05 -8.52 -8.01
C GLU A 93 11.96 -7.01 -8.17
N LEU A 94 13.02 -6.31 -7.79
CA LEU A 94 13.11 -4.86 -7.88
C LEU A 94 13.87 -4.42 -9.13
N THR A 95 13.14 -3.83 -10.07
CA THR A 95 13.66 -3.21 -11.28
C THR A 95 13.15 -1.77 -11.38
N ARG A 96 13.61 -1.00 -12.37
CA ARG A 96 13.07 0.35 -12.61
C ARG A 96 11.56 0.35 -12.91
N ASP A 97 11.04 -0.78 -13.39
CA ASP A 97 9.63 -0.94 -13.76
C ASP A 97 8.77 -1.35 -12.56
N THR A 98 9.31 -2.16 -11.63
CA THR A 98 8.53 -2.74 -10.52
C THR A 98 8.71 -2.00 -9.19
N VAL A 99 9.82 -1.29 -8.98
CA VAL A 99 10.17 -0.71 -7.67
C VAL A 99 9.16 0.34 -7.20
N LYS A 100 8.54 1.10 -8.11
CA LYS A 100 7.52 2.09 -7.73
C LYS A 100 6.27 1.41 -7.17
N ASP A 101 5.90 0.25 -7.70
CA ASP A 101 4.75 -0.52 -7.21
C ASP A 101 5.05 -1.13 -5.86
N TYR A 102 6.30 -1.58 -5.64
CA TYR A 102 6.76 -2.03 -4.33
C TYR A 102 6.69 -0.90 -3.29
N VAL A 103 7.13 0.31 -3.63
CA VAL A 103 7.04 1.48 -2.73
C VAL A 103 5.59 1.81 -2.37
N ARG A 104 4.69 1.85 -3.36
CA ARG A 104 3.25 2.06 -3.10
C ARG A 104 2.68 0.98 -2.19
N PHE A 105 2.99 -0.28 -2.46
CA PHE A 105 2.56 -1.41 -1.65
C PHE A 105 3.06 -1.27 -0.20
N PHE A 106 4.36 -0.99 -0.03
CA PHE A 106 4.98 -0.82 1.28
C PHE A 106 4.28 0.27 2.09
N PHE A 107 4.15 1.48 1.56
CA PHE A 107 3.52 2.59 2.29
C PHE A 107 2.01 2.41 2.51
N THR A 108 1.34 1.62 1.67
CA THR A 108 -0.08 1.26 1.90
C THR A 108 -0.24 0.38 3.13
N PHE A 109 0.67 -0.58 3.33
CA PHE A 109 0.54 -1.63 4.33
C PHE A 109 1.51 -1.52 5.51
N VAL A 110 2.36 -0.49 5.59
CA VAL A 110 3.26 -0.29 6.71
C VAL A 110 2.91 1.00 7.43
N ARG A 111 2.61 0.88 8.72
CA ARG A 111 2.33 2.00 9.62
C ARG A 111 3.49 2.20 10.58
N GLY A 112 3.91 3.45 10.73
CA GLY A 112 4.88 3.84 11.74
C GLY A 112 4.24 4.07 13.10
N ARG A 113 5.06 4.18 14.15
CA ARG A 113 4.60 4.47 15.52
C ARG A 113 3.77 5.75 15.63
N HIS A 114 4.02 6.73 14.76
CA HIS A 114 3.43 8.06 14.84
C HIS A 114 2.27 8.30 13.85
N GLY A 115 1.94 7.29 13.04
CA GLY A 115 0.99 7.37 11.94
C GLY A 115 1.52 6.64 10.70
N ARG A 116 0.79 6.76 9.59
CA ARG A 116 1.21 6.22 8.30
C ARG A 116 1.49 7.34 7.31
N PHE A 117 2.44 7.07 6.42
CA PHE A 117 2.68 7.90 5.25
C PHE A 117 1.84 7.35 4.10
N ILE A 118 1.01 8.19 3.51
CA ILE A 118 0.16 7.82 2.37
C ILE A 118 0.77 8.46 1.14
N ILE A 119 1.19 7.65 0.17
CA ILE A 119 1.71 8.15 -1.10
C ILE A 119 0.60 8.91 -1.85
N VAL A 120 0.93 10.08 -2.35
CA VAL A 120 0.05 10.95 -3.12
C VAL A 120 0.75 11.29 -4.43
N GLU A 121 0.20 10.84 -5.55
CA GLU A 121 0.73 11.10 -6.89
C GLU A 121 -0.15 12.05 -7.69
N THR A 122 -1.39 12.24 -7.24
CA THR A 122 -2.37 13.20 -7.75
C THR A 122 -3.16 13.84 -6.61
N VAL A 123 -3.77 14.99 -6.87
CA VAL A 123 -4.62 15.68 -5.87
C VAL A 123 -5.88 14.87 -5.49
N ASP A 124 -6.26 13.91 -6.32
CA ASP A 124 -7.38 12.99 -6.11
C ASP A 124 -7.05 11.87 -5.10
N ASP A 125 -5.76 11.62 -4.83
CA ASP A 125 -5.35 10.61 -3.85
C ASP A 125 -5.52 11.11 -2.41
N ILE A 126 -5.76 12.41 -2.22
CA ILE A 126 -5.93 13.02 -0.90
C ILE A 126 -7.37 12.80 -0.42
N ALA A 127 -7.50 12.20 0.76
CA ALA A 127 -8.78 12.00 1.44
C ALA A 127 -9.29 13.31 2.08
N TRP A 128 -9.82 14.22 1.26
CA TRP A 128 -10.35 15.50 1.72
C TRP A 128 -11.54 15.32 2.67
N ARG A 129 -11.53 16.06 3.78
CA ARG A 129 -12.72 16.25 4.63
C ARG A 129 -13.74 17.16 3.94
N GLU A 130 -13.24 18.17 3.25
CA GLU A 130 -14.00 19.10 2.42
C GLU A 130 -13.21 19.40 1.16
N GLU A 131 -13.87 19.34 0.00
CA GLU A 131 -13.22 19.61 -1.28
C GLU A 131 -12.65 21.04 -1.31
N PRO A 132 -11.34 21.20 -1.62
CA PRO A 132 -10.74 22.52 -1.67
C PRO A 132 -11.31 23.33 -2.84
N PRO A 133 -11.44 24.67 -2.71
CA PRO A 133 -11.85 25.53 -3.82
C PRO A 133 -10.96 25.32 -5.06
N PRO A 134 -11.49 25.48 -6.29
CA PRO A 134 -10.76 25.16 -7.52
C PRO A 134 -9.37 25.80 -7.65
N ALA A 135 -9.21 27.03 -7.17
CA ALA A 135 -7.92 27.72 -7.17
C ALA A 135 -6.90 27.07 -6.22
N ALA A 136 -7.33 26.70 -5.01
CA ALA A 136 -6.49 25.99 -4.03
C ALA A 136 -6.13 24.60 -4.55
N ARG A 137 -7.11 23.84 -5.06
CA ARG A 137 -6.90 22.52 -5.68
C ARG A 137 -5.87 22.57 -6.80
N LYS A 138 -5.95 23.58 -7.68
CA LYS A 138 -4.97 23.81 -8.75
C LYS A 138 -3.56 24.12 -8.22
N SER A 139 -3.45 24.87 -7.12
CA SER A 139 -2.16 25.17 -6.50
C SER A 139 -1.53 23.93 -5.85
N ILE A 140 -2.32 23.15 -5.10
CA ILE A 140 -1.91 21.89 -4.48
C ILE A 140 -1.46 20.88 -5.54
N SER A 141 -2.22 20.75 -6.63
CA SER A 141 -1.89 19.84 -7.73
C SER A 141 -0.54 20.13 -8.40
N LYS A 142 0.01 21.34 -8.30
CA LYS A 142 1.35 21.67 -8.84
C LYS A 142 2.50 21.18 -7.95
N LEU A 143 2.21 20.94 -6.67
CA LEU A 143 3.18 20.47 -5.68
C LEU A 143 3.27 18.94 -5.66
N ILE A 144 2.20 18.27 -6.10
CA ILE A 144 2.12 16.81 -6.16
C ILE A 144 2.73 16.32 -7.47
N LYS A 145 3.57 15.30 -7.38
CA LYS A 145 4.18 14.62 -8.52
C LYS A 145 4.08 13.11 -8.32
N PRO A 146 3.98 12.31 -9.39
CA PRO A 146 4.16 10.86 -9.29
C PRO A 146 5.55 10.50 -8.76
N ILE A 147 5.69 9.30 -8.19
CA ILE A 147 6.99 8.79 -7.74
C ILE A 147 7.97 8.84 -8.92
N ALA A 148 9.11 9.49 -8.70
CA ALA A 148 10.14 9.68 -9.70
C ALA A 148 11.50 9.26 -9.16
N PHE A 149 12.39 8.77 -10.03
CA PHE A 149 13.78 8.55 -9.66
C PHE A 149 14.45 9.88 -9.35
N HIS A 150 15.19 9.92 -8.26
CA HIS A 150 15.96 11.08 -7.88
C HIS A 150 17.15 11.25 -8.85
N SER A 151 17.58 12.49 -9.11
CA SER A 151 18.67 12.78 -10.05
C SER A 151 20.02 12.20 -9.62
N SER A 152 20.18 11.93 -8.33
CA SER A 152 21.38 11.30 -7.75
C SER A 152 21.28 9.77 -7.63
N ASP A 153 20.27 9.14 -8.24
CA ASP A 153 20.16 7.68 -8.33
C ASP A 153 21.37 7.12 -9.11
N LYS A 154 22.21 6.33 -8.43
CA LYS A 154 23.50 5.88 -8.97
C LYS A 154 23.40 4.59 -9.78
N GLY A 155 22.28 3.87 -9.68
CA GLY A 155 22.12 2.55 -10.31
C GLY A 155 23.05 1.48 -9.73
N ASP A 156 23.44 1.60 -8.46
CA ASP A 156 24.31 0.64 -7.74
C ASP A 156 23.55 -0.57 -7.19
N GLY A 157 22.32 -0.79 -7.68
CA GLY A 157 21.38 -1.80 -7.20
C GLY A 157 20.35 -1.25 -6.22
N SER A 158 20.63 -0.13 -5.54
CA SER A 158 19.60 0.58 -4.79
C SER A 158 18.85 1.55 -5.71
N PHE A 159 17.58 1.80 -5.40
CA PHE A 159 16.75 2.75 -6.11
C PHE A 159 16.50 3.95 -5.21
N PHE A 160 16.93 5.12 -5.67
CA PHE A 160 16.69 6.38 -4.99
C PHE A 160 15.60 7.15 -5.71
N MET A 161 14.52 7.44 -5.00
CA MET A 161 13.32 8.06 -5.54
C MET A 161 12.87 9.22 -4.67
N GLN A 162 12.03 10.07 -5.24
CA GLN A 162 11.31 11.11 -4.51
C GLN A 162 9.82 10.83 -4.59
N ALA A 163 9.13 11.03 -3.48
CA ALA A 163 7.69 10.84 -3.37
C ALA A 163 7.03 11.97 -2.58
N GLN A 164 5.77 12.24 -2.92
CA GLN A 164 4.90 13.12 -2.16
C GLN A 164 3.99 12.25 -1.31
N MET A 165 3.81 12.65 -0.05
CA MET A 165 3.06 11.84 0.92
C MET A 165 2.33 12.69 1.94
N MET A 166 1.12 12.25 2.28
CA MET A 166 0.39 12.77 3.42
C MET A 166 0.86 12.07 4.69
N PHE A 167 1.06 12.85 5.73
CA PHE A 167 1.22 12.36 7.09
C PHE A 167 0.37 13.22 8.01
N ARG A 168 -0.68 12.63 8.60
CA ARG A 168 -1.75 13.36 9.28
C ARG A 168 -2.39 14.38 8.32
N ASP A 169 -2.34 15.67 8.66
CA ASP A 169 -2.88 16.80 7.92
C ASP A 169 -1.84 17.55 7.09
N SER A 170 -0.64 17.01 6.93
CA SER A 170 0.46 17.69 6.27
C SER A 170 0.97 16.93 5.05
N LEU A 171 1.24 17.66 3.97
CA LEU A 171 1.83 17.14 2.74
C LEU A 171 3.34 17.34 2.77
N PHE A 172 4.08 16.25 2.59
CA PHE A 172 5.54 16.25 2.54
C PHE A 172 6.04 15.80 1.16
N GLN A 173 7.24 16.26 0.83
CA GLN A 173 8.12 15.60 -0.12
C GLN A 173 9.19 14.86 0.68
N ALA A 174 9.51 13.62 0.33
CA ALA A 174 10.60 12.89 0.94
C ALA A 174 11.37 12.08 -0.10
N ASP A 175 12.62 11.79 0.22
CA ASP A 175 13.41 10.85 -0.54
C ASP A 175 13.20 9.43 0.01
N VAL A 176 12.99 8.48 -0.89
CA VAL A 176 12.76 7.06 -0.62
C VAL A 176 13.93 6.28 -1.19
N LEU A 177 14.69 5.62 -0.34
CA LEU A 177 15.73 4.66 -0.73
C LEU A 177 15.17 3.23 -0.59
N VAL A 178 15.23 2.48 -1.68
CA VAL A 178 14.91 1.05 -1.68
C VAL A 178 16.16 0.26 -2.02
N LYS A 179 16.59 -0.61 -1.11
CA LYS A 179 17.74 -1.51 -1.34
C LYS A 179 17.33 -2.75 -2.13
N PRO A 180 18.29 -3.49 -2.72
CA PRO A 180 18.01 -4.74 -3.46
C PRO A 180 17.25 -5.80 -2.66
N ASP A 181 17.37 -5.80 -1.32
CA ASP A 181 16.68 -6.71 -0.41
C ASP A 181 15.25 -6.23 -0.04
N GLY A 182 14.82 -5.12 -0.62
CA GLY A 182 13.54 -4.49 -0.36
C GLY A 182 13.47 -3.67 0.93
N LEU A 183 14.59 -3.42 1.62
CA LEU A 183 14.61 -2.48 2.73
C LEU A 183 14.24 -1.08 2.24
N VAL A 184 13.23 -0.47 2.85
CA VAL A 184 12.78 0.90 2.55
C VAL A 184 13.25 1.86 3.63
N GLN A 185 13.87 2.97 3.22
CA GLN A 185 14.31 4.04 4.10
C GLN A 185 13.80 5.39 3.60
N LEU A 186 13.36 6.24 4.53
CA LEU A 186 12.96 7.63 4.27
C LEU A 186 14.05 8.59 4.75
N SER A 187 14.20 9.70 4.05
CA SER A 187 15.06 10.81 4.44
C SER A 187 14.65 12.12 3.75
N ASN A 188 15.23 13.23 4.20
CA ASN A 188 15.07 14.55 3.58
C ASN A 188 13.61 15.00 3.45
N GLU A 189 12.82 14.73 4.48
CA GLU A 189 11.44 15.17 4.55
C GLU A 189 11.36 16.69 4.55
N SER A 190 10.70 17.24 3.53
CA SER A 190 10.43 18.66 3.38
C SER A 190 8.93 18.88 3.36
N LEU A 191 8.46 19.69 4.30
CA LEU A 191 7.08 20.08 4.41
C LEU A 191 6.68 21.00 3.24
N LEU A 192 5.59 20.67 2.56
CA LEU A 192 5.05 21.46 1.46
C LEU A 192 3.83 22.29 1.88
N ILE A 193 2.93 21.68 2.66
CA ILE A 193 1.69 22.29 3.16
C ILE A 193 1.37 21.68 4.54
N GLU A 194 0.95 22.52 5.48
CA GLU A 194 0.40 22.13 6.79
C GLU A 194 -1.11 22.37 6.85
N ASP A 195 -1.77 21.81 7.87
CA ASP A 195 -3.17 22.06 8.23
C ASP A 195 -4.17 21.81 7.08
N MET A 196 -3.91 20.78 6.26
CA MET A 196 -4.80 20.41 5.17
C MET A 196 -6.11 19.82 5.73
N PRO A 197 -7.29 20.19 5.21
CA PRO A 197 -8.57 19.68 5.66
C PRO A 197 -8.81 18.25 5.16
N VAL A 198 -8.09 17.28 5.73
CA VAL A 198 -8.18 15.86 5.37
C VAL A 198 -8.90 15.06 6.45
N LEU A 199 -9.43 13.90 6.08
CA LEU A 199 -9.96 12.94 7.03
C LEU A 199 -8.83 12.37 7.87
N ASP A 200 -9.06 12.25 9.18
CA ASP A 200 -8.12 11.56 10.03
C ASP A 200 -8.16 10.07 9.70
N ASP A 201 -7.02 9.60 9.22
CA ASP A 201 -6.76 8.23 8.83
C ASP A 201 -6.96 7.22 9.97
N THR A 202 -6.81 7.67 11.22
CA THR A 202 -6.93 6.79 12.39
C THR A 202 -8.35 6.28 12.63
N PHE A 203 -9.37 6.92 12.03
CA PHE A 203 -10.77 6.53 12.15
C PHE A 203 -11.25 5.87 10.86
N GLY A 204 -11.07 4.55 10.70
CA GLY A 204 -11.76 3.88 9.61
C GLY A 204 -11.42 2.47 9.18
N GLN A 205 -10.55 1.70 9.87
CA GLN A 205 -10.32 0.27 9.56
C GLN A 205 -9.90 -0.53 10.79
#